data_AF-W4LA65-F1
#
_entry.id   AF-W4LA65-F1
#
_cell.length_a   1.000
_cell.length_b   1.000
_cell.length_c   1.000
_cell.angle_alpha   90.00
_cell.angle_beta   90.00
_cell.angle_gamma   90.00
#
_symmetry.space_group_name_H-M   'P 1'
#
loop_
_entity.id
_entity.type
_entity.pdbx_description
1 polymer ?
#
loop_
_entity_poly.entity_id
_entity_poly.type
_entity_poly.pdbx_seq_one_letter_code
_entity_poly.pdbx_strand_id
1 'polypeptide(L)'
;MHILDTDTLTHLHAGHQRVVQRLHELTDPQVGITIITKIELLRGRYDYMLKASTGTELLRAQALLARTEMLLGDLLIIAFNEEAAGRFDQLRQIRRRREIGRADLLIASIALAHQAILVTRNVRHFQLIPGLTVVNWVD
;
A
#
# COMPACT_ATOMS: atom_id res chain seq x y z
N MET A 1 -3.78 -3.15 -14.01
CA MET A 1 -2.81 -2.83 -12.94
C MET A 1 -3.38 -3.28 -11.59
N HIS A 2 -2.54 -3.84 -10.72
CA HIS A 2 -2.89 -4.13 -9.33
C HIS A 2 -2.04 -3.29 -8.38
N ILE A 3 -2.68 -2.72 -7.37
CA ILE A 3 -2.00 -1.95 -6.32
C ILE A 3 -2.08 -2.77 -5.04
N LEU A 4 -0.93 -3.16 -4.49
CA LEU A 4 -0.85 -3.88 -3.24
C LEU A 4 -0.86 -2.89 -2.07
N ASP A 5 -1.67 -3.21 -1.06
CA ASP A 5 -1.57 -2.59 0.26
C ASP A 5 -0.37 -3.17 1.05
N THR A 6 0.01 -2.51 2.14
CA THR A 6 1.16 -2.85 3.01
C THR A 6 1.14 -4.30 3.48
N ASP A 7 -0.02 -4.79 3.93
CA ASP A 7 -0.17 -6.16 4.42
C ASP A 7 0.04 -7.17 3.30
N THR A 8 -0.55 -6.93 2.12
CA THR A 8 -0.41 -7.81 0.96
C THR A 8 1.04 -7.85 0.47
N LEU A 9 1.72 -6.70 0.42
CA LEU A 9 3.15 -6.62 0.08
C LEU A 9 4.00 -7.46 1.06
N THR A 10 3.69 -7.36 2.35
CA THR A 10 4.40 -8.13 3.38
C THR A 10 4.21 -9.64 3.18
N HIS A 11 2.99 -10.08 2.86
CA HIS A 11 2.71 -11.49 2.55
C HIS A 11 3.40 -11.96 1.28
N LEU A 12 3.42 -11.14 0.22
CA LEU A 12 4.14 -11.45 -1.02
C LEU A 12 5.64 -11.66 -0.74
N HIS A 13 6.26 -10.75 0.00
CA HIS A 13 7.67 -10.83 0.37
C HIS A 13 7.99 -12.01 1.28
N ALA A 14 7.03 -12.44 2.11
CA ALA A 14 7.14 -13.63 2.93
C ALA A 14 6.94 -14.94 2.15
N GLY A 15 6.68 -14.89 0.83
CA GLY A 15 6.43 -16.06 0.00
C GLY A 15 5.09 -16.74 0.28
N HIS A 16 4.08 -15.98 0.72
CA HIS A 16 2.76 -16.51 1.01
C HIS A 16 2.17 -17.16 -0.25
N GLN A 17 1.96 -18.48 -0.21
CA GLN A 17 1.64 -19.32 -1.37
C GLN A 17 0.49 -18.77 -2.22
N ARG A 18 -0.63 -18.39 -1.58
CA ARG A 18 -1.80 -17.85 -2.29
C ARG A 18 -1.52 -16.52 -2.98
N VAL A 19 -0.73 -15.65 -2.36
CA VAL A 19 -0.41 -14.33 -2.93
C VAL A 19 0.53 -14.49 -4.11
N VAL A 20 1.53 -15.37 -3.99
CA VAL A 20 2.45 -15.72 -5.08
C VAL A 20 1.70 -16.38 -6.24
N GLN A 21 0.80 -17.31 -5.96
CA GLN A 21 -0.02 -17.94 -6.99
C GLN A 21 -0.88 -16.92 -7.73
N ARG A 22 -1.59 -16.04 -7.00
CA ARG A 22 -2.40 -14.97 -7.61
C ARG A 22 -1.57 -14.05 -8.50
N LEU A 23 -0.34 -13.73 -8.09
CA LEU A 23 0.58 -12.94 -8.90
C LEU A 23 0.96 -13.67 -10.20
N HIS A 24 1.22 -14.98 -10.15
CA HIS A 24 1.56 -15.79 -11.33
C HIS A 24 0.38 -16.03 -12.28
N GLU A 25 -0.86 -15.98 -11.78
CA GLU A 25 -2.08 -16.09 -12.61
C GLU A 25 -2.33 -14.84 -13.48
N LEU A 26 -1.63 -13.73 -13.21
CA LEU A 26 -1.78 -12.50 -13.99
C LEU A 26 -0.95 -12.54 -15.28
N THR A 27 -1.61 -12.33 -16.42
CA THR A 27 -0.95 -12.07 -17.70
C THR A 27 -0.39 -10.64 -17.72
N ASP A 28 0.91 -10.48 -17.96
CA ASP A 28 1.65 -9.19 -17.95
C ASP A 28 1.40 -8.35 -16.68
N PRO A 29 1.91 -8.82 -15.51
CA PRO A 29 1.56 -8.24 -14.22
C PRO A 29 2.18 -6.84 -14.03
N GLN A 30 1.38 -5.79 -14.27
CA GLN A 30 1.65 -4.46 -13.71
C GLN A 30 1.18 -4.40 -12.26
N VAL A 31 2.09 -4.72 -11.34
CA VAL A 31 1.84 -4.73 -9.89
C VAL A 31 2.75 -3.73 -9.21
N GLY A 32 2.17 -2.88 -8.38
CA GLY A 32 2.92 -1.85 -7.65
C GLY A 32 2.30 -1.53 -6.30
N ILE A 33 2.87 -0.55 -5.63
CA ILE A 33 2.30 0.05 -4.42
C ILE A 33 2.10 1.55 -4.62
N THR A 34 1.26 2.17 -3.80
CA THR A 34 1.14 3.62 -3.83
C THR A 34 2.33 4.30 -3.15
N ILE A 35 2.58 5.56 -3.50
CA ILE A 35 3.49 6.42 -2.73
C ILE A 35 3.09 6.55 -1.25
N ILE A 36 1.80 6.41 -0.93
CA ILE A 36 1.29 6.47 0.44
C ILE A 36 1.80 5.26 1.25
N THR A 37 1.68 4.07 0.69
CA THR A 37 2.23 2.82 1.25
C THR A 37 3.74 2.92 1.48
N LYS A 38 4.48 3.49 0.51
CA LYS A 38 5.92 3.76 0.66
C LYS A 38 6.22 4.70 1.84
N ILE A 39 5.45 5.79 1.96
CA ILE A 39 5.60 6.76 3.06
C ILE A 39 5.33 6.10 4.41
N GLU A 40 4.29 5.27 4.53
CA GLU A 40 3.95 4.59 5.78
C GLU A 40 5.05 3.62 6.23
N LEU A 41 5.55 2.80 5.30
CA LEU A 41 6.66 1.88 5.56
C LEU A 41 7.91 2.62 6.04
N LEU A 42 8.33 3.67 5.32
CA LEU A 42 9.52 4.44 5.69
C LEU A 42 9.33 5.17 7.02
N ARG A 43 8.17 5.77 7.27
CA ARG A 43 7.85 6.41 8.55
C ARG A 43 7.99 5.44 9.72
N GLY A 44 7.46 4.23 9.58
CA GLY A 44 7.63 3.19 10.61
C GLY A 44 9.09 2.83 10.88
N ARG A 45 9.95 2.82 9.85
CA ARG A 45 11.40 2.59 10.01
C ARG A 45 12.11 3.76 10.66
N TYR A 46 11.80 4.99 10.25
CA TYR A 46 12.37 6.20 10.86
C TYR A 46 11.98 6.30 12.34
N ASP A 47 10.70 6.11 12.66
CA ASP A 47 10.22 6.15 14.04
C ASP A 47 10.88 5.07 14.90
N TYR A 48 11.08 3.86 14.36
CA TYR A 48 11.76 2.78 15.08
C TYR A 48 13.23 3.12 15.37
N MET A 49 13.95 3.67 14.40
CA MET A 49 15.34 4.07 14.55
C MET A 49 15.50 5.22 15.55
N LEU A 50 14.64 6.23 15.50
CA LEU A 50 14.69 7.39 16.40
C LEU A 50 14.30 7.05 17.85
N LYS A 51 13.55 5.97 18.07
CA LYS A 51 13.14 5.51 19.41
C LYS A 51 14.07 4.45 20.02
N ALA A 52 15.03 3.93 19.24
CA ALA A 52 15.97 2.93 19.72
C ALA A 52 16.80 3.46 20.91
N SER A 53 16.82 2.70 22.00
CA SER A 53 17.42 3.11 23.28
C SER A 53 18.76 2.41 23.56
N THR A 54 19.15 1.43 22.73
CA THR A 54 20.41 0.71 22.87
C THR A 54 21.16 0.64 21.54
N GLY A 55 22.49 0.44 21.60
CA GLY A 55 23.29 0.22 20.39
C GLY A 55 22.84 -0.99 19.57
N THR A 56 22.38 -2.06 20.23
CA THR A 56 21.84 -3.25 19.54
C THR A 56 20.54 -2.93 18.81
N GLU A 57 19.66 -2.15 19.42
CA GLU A 57 18.42 -1.69 18.77
C GLU A 57 18.72 -0.76 17.59
N LEU A 58 19.69 0.13 17.70
CA LEU A 58 20.12 1.02 16.61
C LEU A 58 20.64 0.22 15.42
N LEU A 59 21.52 -0.77 15.64
CA LEU A 59 22.01 -1.65 14.58
C LEU A 59 20.89 -2.42 13.89
N ARG A 60 19.93 -2.94 14.69
CA ARG A 60 18.74 -3.61 14.16
C ARG A 60 17.85 -2.66 13.35
N ALA A 61 17.61 -1.46 13.84
CA ALA A 61 16.80 -0.45 13.16
C ALA A 61 17.43 -0.03 11.83
N GLN A 62 18.75 0.21 11.81
CA GLN A 62 19.51 0.51 10.59
C GLN A 62 19.38 -0.61 9.56
N ALA A 63 19.55 -1.87 9.98
CA ALA A 63 19.41 -3.02 9.08
C ALA A 63 17.99 -3.14 8.49
N LEU A 64 16.96 -2.89 9.31
CA LEU A 64 15.56 -2.91 8.88
C LEU A 64 15.22 -1.76 7.92
N LEU A 65 15.75 -0.56 8.15
CA LEU A 65 15.61 0.58 7.25
C LEU A 65 16.23 0.26 5.89
N ALA A 66 17.51 -0.13 5.87
CA ALA A 66 18.22 -0.46 4.62
C ALA A 66 17.51 -1.56 3.83
N ARG A 67 17.02 -2.61 4.51
CA ARG A 67 16.24 -3.68 3.86
C ARG A 67 14.95 -3.18 3.24
N THR A 68 14.28 -2.24 3.91
CA THR A 68 13.02 -1.65 3.42
C THR A 68 13.29 -0.75 2.22
N GLU A 69 14.37 0.05 2.24
CA GLU A 69 14.76 0.89 1.11
C GLU A 69 15.13 0.07 -0.13
N MET A 70 15.88 -1.03 0.04
CA MET A 70 16.18 -1.96 -1.06
C MET A 70 14.90 -2.55 -1.66
N LEU A 71 14.00 -3.08 -0.81
CA LEU A 71 12.71 -3.60 -1.27
C LEU A 71 11.92 -2.55 -2.05
N LEU A 72 11.84 -1.32 -1.53
CA LEU A 72 11.11 -0.22 -2.19
C LEU A 72 11.76 0.23 -3.50
N GLY A 73 13.06 -0.03 -3.70
CA GLY A 73 13.79 0.26 -4.94
C GLY A 73 13.41 -0.67 -6.08
N ASP A 74 12.98 -1.90 -5.77
CA ASP A 74 12.59 -2.92 -6.75
C ASP A 74 11.09 -2.85 -7.13
N LEU A 75 10.30 -2.05 -6.42
CA LEU A 75 8.85 -1.96 -6.60
C LEU A 75 8.45 -0.79 -7.50
N LEU A 76 7.42 -1.03 -8.33
CA LEU A 76 6.72 0.05 -9.03
C LEU A 76 5.96 0.91 -8.00
N ILE A 77 6.37 2.18 -7.87
CA ILE A 77 5.72 3.15 -7.00
C ILE A 77 4.79 4.05 -7.80
N ILE A 78 3.48 3.95 -7.54
CA ILE A 78 2.47 4.79 -8.18
C ILE A 78 2.37 6.12 -7.43
N ALA A 79 2.72 7.21 -8.11
CA ALA A 79 2.71 8.56 -7.58
C ALA A 79 1.28 9.13 -7.45
N PHE A 80 1.13 10.14 -6.60
CA PHE A 80 -0.11 10.91 -6.50
C PHE A 80 -0.08 12.02 -7.55
N ASN A 81 -0.94 11.94 -8.57
CA ASN A 81 -1.00 12.87 -9.69
C ASN A 81 -2.26 13.76 -9.64
N GLU A 82 -2.45 14.59 -10.67
CA GLU A 82 -3.59 15.51 -10.78
C GLU A 82 -4.94 14.77 -10.84
N GLU A 83 -5.00 13.61 -11.53
CA GLU A 83 -6.22 12.81 -11.55
C GLU A 83 -6.55 12.24 -10.16
N ALA A 84 -5.54 11.74 -9.43
CA ALA A 84 -5.72 11.28 -8.05
C ALA A 84 -6.17 12.43 -7.12
N ALA A 85 -5.69 13.66 -7.35
CA ALA A 85 -6.17 14.84 -6.63
C ALA A 85 -7.68 15.08 -6.89
N GLY A 86 -8.11 15.02 -8.15
CA GLY A 86 -9.52 15.13 -8.51
C GLY A 86 -10.38 14.03 -7.87
N ARG A 87 -9.89 12.77 -7.87
CA ARG A 87 -10.56 11.65 -7.18
C ARG A 87 -10.65 11.90 -5.67
N PHE A 88 -9.59 12.41 -5.05
CA PHE A 88 -9.59 12.73 -3.63
C PHE A 88 -10.63 13.78 -3.27
N ASP A 89 -10.78 14.85 -4.04
CA ASP A 89 -11.80 15.87 -3.79
C ASP A 89 -13.22 15.31 -3.94
N GLN A 90 -13.45 14.43 -4.91
CA GLN A 90 -14.73 13.72 -5.04
C GLN A 90 -15.00 12.83 -3.82
N LEU A 91 -14.03 12.00 -3.43
CA LEU A 91 -14.17 11.10 -2.28
C LEU A 91 -14.36 11.87 -0.97
N ARG A 92 -13.82 13.08 -0.85
CA ARG A 92 -14.01 13.93 0.32
C ARG A 92 -15.44 14.44 0.52
N GLN A 93 -16.30 14.33 -0.49
CA GLN A 93 -17.70 14.76 -0.42
C GLN A 93 -18.68 13.61 -0.12
N ILE A 94 -18.22 12.35 -0.10
CA ILE A 94 -19.12 11.23 0.17
C ILE A 94 -19.58 11.23 1.63
N ARG A 95 -20.86 10.91 1.87
CA ARG A 95 -21.46 10.97 3.22
C ARG A 95 -20.70 10.15 4.27
N ARG A 96 -20.19 8.98 3.88
CA ARG A 96 -19.49 8.04 4.77
C ARG A 96 -17.98 8.26 4.88
N ARG A 97 -17.43 9.38 4.37
CA ARG A 97 -15.97 9.60 4.38
C ARG A 97 -15.35 9.48 5.78
N ARG A 98 -16.11 9.84 6.83
CA ARG A 98 -15.61 9.83 8.22
C ARG A 98 -15.31 8.42 8.73
N GLU A 99 -15.86 7.40 8.07
CA GLU A 99 -15.61 5.99 8.36
C GLU A 99 -14.37 5.46 7.63
N ILE A 100 -13.79 6.24 6.71
CA ILE A 100 -12.65 5.84 5.88
C ILE A 100 -11.40 6.56 6.40
N GLY A 101 -10.34 5.80 6.66
CA GLY A 101 -9.06 6.35 7.08
C GLY A 101 -8.49 7.35 6.06
N ARG A 102 -7.69 8.31 6.53
CA ARG A 102 -7.05 9.28 5.62
C ARG A 102 -6.11 8.60 4.63
N ALA A 103 -5.33 7.62 5.09
CA ALA A 103 -4.45 6.83 4.23
C ALA A 103 -5.25 6.04 3.19
N ASP A 104 -6.30 5.34 3.63
CA ASP A 104 -7.22 4.59 2.76
C ASP A 104 -7.84 5.49 1.68
N LEU A 105 -8.26 6.72 2.03
CA LEU A 105 -8.76 7.69 1.06
C LEU A 105 -7.68 8.06 0.01
N LEU A 106 -6.43 8.30 0.42
CA LEU A 106 -5.36 8.65 -0.51
C LEU A 106 -4.97 7.47 -1.40
N ILE A 107 -4.90 6.27 -0.85
CA ILE A 107 -4.62 5.02 -1.60
C ILE A 107 -5.74 4.80 -2.63
N ALA A 108 -6.99 4.90 -2.21
CA ALA A 108 -8.14 4.74 -3.08
C ALA A 108 -8.20 5.79 -4.19
N SER A 109 -7.85 7.04 -3.90
CA SER A 109 -7.76 8.09 -4.92
C SER A 109 -6.76 7.74 -6.03
N ILE A 110 -5.59 7.22 -5.66
CA ILE A 110 -4.58 6.76 -6.63
C ILE A 110 -5.12 5.56 -7.41
N ALA A 111 -5.70 4.57 -6.72
CA ALA A 111 -6.24 3.38 -7.38
C ALA A 111 -7.36 3.71 -8.38
N LEU A 112 -8.26 4.64 -8.04
CA LEU A 112 -9.32 5.10 -8.93
C LEU A 112 -8.77 5.85 -10.15
N ALA A 113 -7.77 6.71 -9.96
CA ALA A 113 -7.14 7.45 -11.05
C ALA A 113 -6.47 6.52 -12.07
N HIS A 114 -5.88 5.42 -11.60
CA HIS A 114 -5.24 4.43 -12.48
C HIS A 114 -6.17 3.30 -12.93
N GLN A 115 -7.46 3.35 -12.60
CA GLN A 115 -8.42 2.26 -12.82
C GLN A 115 -7.88 0.91 -12.32
N ALA A 116 -7.12 0.95 -11.22
CA ALA A 116 -6.40 -0.20 -10.70
C ALA A 116 -7.27 -1.02 -9.76
N ILE A 117 -6.96 -2.31 -9.68
CA ILE A 117 -7.53 -3.21 -8.68
C ILE A 117 -6.70 -3.09 -7.40
N LEU A 118 -7.34 -2.68 -6.29
CA LEU A 118 -6.69 -2.63 -4.99
C LEU A 118 -6.69 -4.03 -4.36
N VAL A 119 -5.50 -4.52 -4.00
CA VAL A 119 -5.31 -5.82 -3.35
C VAL A 119 -5.03 -5.61 -1.86
N THR A 120 -6.03 -5.86 -1.03
CA THR A 120 -5.96 -5.66 0.43
C THR A 120 -6.78 -6.70 1.17
N ARG A 121 -6.36 -7.03 2.40
CA ARG A 121 -7.16 -7.81 3.33
C ARG A 121 -8.26 -6.98 3.98
N ASN A 122 -8.08 -5.66 4.06
CA ASN A 122 -8.99 -4.73 4.72
C ASN A 122 -10.17 -4.34 3.82
N VAL A 123 -10.75 -5.32 3.12
CA VAL A 123 -11.79 -5.12 2.10
C VAL A 123 -12.95 -4.28 2.63
N ARG A 124 -13.33 -4.46 3.90
CA ARG A 124 -14.42 -3.71 4.55
C ARG A 124 -14.21 -2.19 4.53
N HIS A 125 -12.98 -1.70 4.68
CA HIS A 125 -12.68 -0.26 4.70
C HIS A 125 -12.84 0.35 3.29
N PHE A 126 -12.43 -0.40 2.27
CA PHE A 126 -12.42 0.06 0.88
C PHE A 126 -13.75 -0.19 0.15
N GLN A 127 -14.60 -1.10 0.62
CA GLN A 127 -15.95 -1.33 0.09
C GLN A 127 -16.87 -0.09 0.17
N LEU A 128 -16.55 0.87 1.04
CA LEU A 128 -17.30 2.11 1.16
C LEU A 128 -17.00 3.12 0.03
N ILE A 129 -16.03 2.82 -0.84
CA ILE A 129 -15.52 3.73 -1.86
C ILE A 129 -16.16 3.40 -3.22
N PRO A 130 -17.03 4.29 -3.75
CA PRO A 130 -17.69 4.03 -5.03
C PRO A 130 -16.70 3.91 -6.18
N GLY A 131 -16.90 2.90 -7.04
CA GLY A 131 -16.09 2.68 -8.24
C GLY A 131 -14.73 2.02 -8.00
N LEU A 132 -14.33 1.79 -6.74
CA LEU A 132 -13.07 1.12 -6.43
C LEU A 132 -13.25 -0.40 -6.53
N THR A 133 -12.40 -1.05 -7.34
CA THR A 133 -12.35 -2.52 -7.40
C THR A 133 -11.38 -3.03 -6.37
N VAL A 134 -11.85 -3.92 -5.49
CA VAL A 134 -11.07 -4.44 -4.36
C VAL A 134 -11.08 -5.97 -4.39
N VAL A 135 -9.91 -6.59 -4.22
CA VAL A 135 -9.76 -8.05 -4.12
C VAL A 135 -8.88 -8.41 -2.93
N ASN A 136 -9.12 -9.60 -2.38
CA ASN A 136 -8.28 -10.19 -1.34
C ASN A 136 -7.54 -11.39 -1.92
N TRP A 137 -6.20 -11.40 -1.78
CA TRP A 137 -5.34 -12.49 -2.24
C TRP A 137 -4.81 -13.37 -1.11
N VAL A 138 -5.00 -12.96 0.14
CA VAL A 138 -4.40 -13.62 1.31
C VAL A 138 -5.35 -14.68 1.87
N ASP A 139 -6.62 -14.31 2.04
CA ASP A 139 -7.64 -15.15 2.71
C ASP A 139 -8.37 -16.11 1.77
#